data_AF-A0A4Q7P096-F1
#
_entry.id   AF-A0A4Q7P096-F1
#
_cell.length_a   1.000
_cell.length_b   1.000
_cell.length_c   1.000
_cell.angle_alpha   90.00
_cell.angle_beta   90.00
_cell.angle_gamma   90.00
#
_symmetry.space_group_name_H-M   'P 1'
#
loop_
_entity.id
_entity.type
_entity.pdbx_description
1 polymer ?
#
loop_
_entity_poly.entity_id
_entity_poly.type
_entity_poly.pdbx_seq_one_letter_code
_entity_poly.pdbx_strand_id
1 'polypeptide(L)'
;MFKKLFLGLTVVASIAISCSDDDDTAVIVANAGTISGGPFTFDVDGESDFVSGITLDSSTSLGANSTWIITDDQGNILGLPPTLTAVEGVNFDGAGPGVCLIWYARYNGTVTGLEMGMNANDITGDFNLSNSITVTRNQVVNAGSLSGGPFEFTVDGAADFVSGITLDDTFAFGENSTWIITDDTGTILGLPPTLTAVEGVNFDDAGPGVCLIWYARYNGMVTGLETGMNANAIMEDFDLSNSVRVTRN
;
A
#
# COMPACT_ATOMS: atom_id res chain seq x y z
N MET A 1 11.56 66.65 79.40
CA MET A 1 10.30 67.20 79.96
C MET A 1 9.18 66.85 79.00
N PHE A 2 8.09 66.28 79.52
CA PHE A 2 6.79 65.97 78.91
C PHE A 2 6.67 64.91 77.79
N LYS A 3 6.39 63.70 78.26
CA LYS A 3 5.51 62.68 77.68
C LYS A 3 4.23 63.29 77.09
N LYS A 4 3.82 62.82 75.91
CA LYS A 4 2.40 62.63 75.57
C LYS A 4 2.23 61.30 74.82
N LEU A 5 1.60 60.38 75.55
CA LEU A 5 1.04 59.11 75.09
C LEU A 5 -0.34 59.42 74.50
N PHE A 6 -0.62 59.02 73.27
CA PHE A 6 -1.99 58.93 72.76
C PHE A 6 -2.18 57.61 71.99
N LEU A 7 -3.09 56.83 72.54
CA LEU A 7 -3.60 55.55 72.08
C LEU A 7 -4.61 55.82 70.95
N GLY A 8 -4.47 55.17 69.79
CA GLY A 8 -5.32 55.42 68.63
C GLY A 8 -5.48 54.19 67.74
N LEU A 9 -6.48 53.38 68.09
CA LEU A 9 -7.21 52.33 67.38
C LEU A 9 -6.77 52.00 65.92
N THR A 10 -6.24 50.79 65.75
CA THR A 10 -5.98 50.12 64.46
C THR A 10 -7.31 49.72 63.80
N VAL A 11 -7.63 50.28 62.64
CA VAL A 11 -8.67 49.75 61.75
C VAL A 11 -7.97 49.18 60.53
N VAL A 12 -7.88 47.84 60.50
CA VAL A 12 -7.45 47.08 59.33
C VAL A 12 -8.59 47.11 58.32
N ALA A 13 -8.47 47.98 57.32
CA ALA A 13 -9.32 47.91 56.14
C ALA A 13 -8.82 46.77 55.26
N SER A 14 -9.42 45.59 55.43
CA SER A 14 -9.26 44.47 54.50
C SER A 14 -9.96 44.83 53.19
N ILE A 15 -9.18 45.36 52.24
CA ILE A 15 -9.58 45.44 50.84
C ILE A 15 -9.61 44.00 50.34
N ALA A 16 -10.81 43.42 50.25
CA ALA A 16 -11.02 42.21 49.46
C ALA A 16 -10.79 42.61 47.99
N ILE A 17 -9.57 42.38 47.51
CA ILE A 17 -9.32 42.29 46.08
C ILE A 17 -10.13 41.09 45.61
N SER A 18 -11.27 41.37 44.99
CA SER A 18 -11.96 40.43 44.14
C SER A 18 -11.00 40.11 43.01
N CYS A 19 -10.29 38.98 43.11
CA CYS A 19 -9.73 38.34 41.93
C CYS A 19 -10.94 38.04 41.04
N SER A 20 -11.14 38.83 39.99
CA SER A 20 -11.86 38.33 38.83
C SER A 20 -10.99 37.18 38.34
N ASP A 21 -11.43 35.96 38.60
CA ASP A 21 -10.97 34.78 37.86
C ASP A 21 -11.36 35.00 36.40
N ASP A 22 -10.59 35.83 35.69
CA ASP A 22 -10.38 35.69 34.24
C ASP A 22 -9.50 34.45 34.08
N ASP A 23 -10.03 33.30 34.49
CA ASP A 23 -9.59 32.01 34.00
C ASP A 23 -10.22 31.84 32.61
N ASP A 24 -9.86 32.76 31.71
CA ASP A 24 -9.99 32.58 30.27
C ASP A 24 -8.94 31.53 29.91
N THR A 25 -9.20 30.29 30.36
CA THR A 25 -8.49 29.09 29.94
C THR A 25 -8.67 29.06 28.44
N ALA A 26 -7.67 29.57 27.72
CA ALA A 26 -7.67 29.54 26.27
C ALA A 26 -7.97 28.09 25.87
N VAL A 27 -9.17 27.86 25.33
CA VAL A 27 -9.58 26.55 24.87
C VAL A 27 -8.60 26.20 23.76
N ILE A 28 -7.63 25.33 24.06
CA ILE A 28 -6.65 24.88 23.09
C ILE A 28 -7.41 23.99 22.12
N VAL A 29 -7.86 24.57 21.00
CA VAL A 29 -8.47 23.82 19.91
C VAL A 29 -7.37 23.08 19.16
N ALA A 30 -7.62 21.81 18.86
CA ALA A 30 -6.69 20.99 18.11
C ALA A 30 -6.43 21.58 16.71
N ASN A 31 -5.18 21.54 16.26
CA ASN A 31 -4.77 21.95 14.92
C ASN A 31 -3.72 20.97 14.42
N ALA A 32 -3.98 20.30 13.31
CA ALA A 32 -3.09 19.30 12.73
C ALA A 32 -1.90 19.91 11.99
N GLY A 33 -1.95 21.18 11.58
CA GLY A 33 -0.96 21.75 10.66
C GLY A 33 -1.18 21.23 9.24
N THR A 34 -0.10 21.16 8.46
CA THR A 34 -0.18 20.76 7.03
C THR A 34 0.86 19.70 6.69
N ILE A 35 0.50 18.81 5.77
CA ILE A 35 1.38 17.75 5.27
C ILE A 35 1.70 17.95 3.78
N SER A 36 2.86 17.48 3.35
CA SER A 36 3.35 17.54 1.95
C SER A 36 4.12 16.27 1.59
N GLY A 37 4.35 15.98 0.30
CA GLY A 37 5.19 14.85 -0.15
C GLY A 37 4.58 13.93 -1.22
N GLY A 38 3.30 14.08 -1.55
CA GLY A 38 2.63 13.37 -2.66
C GLY A 38 2.09 14.31 -3.76
N PRO A 39 1.11 13.88 -4.58
CA PRO A 39 0.41 12.59 -4.53
C PRO A 39 1.31 11.41 -4.92
N PHE A 40 0.88 10.20 -4.56
CA PHE A 40 1.55 8.94 -4.93
C PHE A 40 0.68 8.13 -5.91
N THR A 41 1.34 7.36 -6.76
CA THR A 41 0.68 6.43 -7.68
C THR A 41 1.47 5.13 -7.71
N PHE A 42 0.73 4.04 -7.56
CA PHE A 42 1.22 2.67 -7.45
C PHE A 42 0.39 1.76 -8.35
N ASP A 43 0.97 0.66 -8.78
CA ASP A 43 0.29 -0.35 -9.56
C ASP A 43 0.11 -1.58 -8.67
N VAL A 44 -1.09 -2.15 -8.65
CA VAL A 44 -1.36 -3.35 -7.83
C VAL A 44 -0.89 -4.57 -8.61
N ASP A 45 0.35 -4.96 -8.36
CA ASP A 45 1.10 -5.96 -9.12
C ASP A 45 1.75 -7.05 -8.23
N GLY A 46 1.51 -6.99 -6.92
CA GLY A 46 2.06 -7.93 -5.94
C GLY A 46 3.47 -7.58 -5.45
N GLU A 47 4.12 -6.55 -6.03
CA GLU A 47 5.33 -5.96 -5.47
C GLU A 47 4.98 -4.96 -4.37
N SER A 48 5.86 -4.82 -3.38
CA SER A 48 5.55 -3.97 -2.24
C SER A 48 5.70 -2.48 -2.56
N ASP A 49 4.62 -1.73 -2.37
CA ASP A 49 4.53 -0.30 -2.64
C ASP A 49 4.49 0.53 -1.36
N PHE A 50 5.51 1.37 -1.16
CA PHE A 50 5.65 2.21 0.03
C PHE A 50 5.72 3.69 -0.32
N VAL A 51 4.96 4.52 0.40
CA VAL A 51 5.11 5.97 0.33
C VAL A 51 6.39 6.42 1.03
N SER A 52 6.98 7.51 0.57
CA SER A 52 8.15 8.11 1.22
C SER A 52 8.21 9.62 1.00
N GLY A 53 8.94 10.33 1.86
CA GLY A 53 9.19 11.77 1.69
C GLY A 53 8.03 12.66 2.12
N ILE A 54 7.10 12.11 2.91
CA ILE A 54 6.05 12.91 3.52
C ILE A 54 6.68 13.80 4.60
N THR A 55 6.25 15.06 4.66
CA THR A 55 6.69 16.03 5.65
C THR A 55 5.48 16.66 6.34
N LEU A 56 5.67 17.05 7.60
CA LEU A 56 4.67 17.73 8.43
C LEU A 56 5.19 19.10 8.82
N ASP A 57 4.51 20.16 8.40
CA ASP A 57 4.69 21.49 8.97
C ASP A 57 3.82 21.61 10.23
N SER A 58 4.50 21.53 11.37
CA SER A 58 3.89 21.59 12.70
C SER A 58 3.99 22.96 13.37
N SER A 59 4.38 24.01 12.63
CA SER A 59 4.55 25.37 13.17
C SER A 59 3.28 25.94 13.81
N THR A 60 2.11 25.47 13.37
CA THR A 60 0.79 25.85 13.92
C THR A 60 0.07 24.70 14.62
N SER A 61 0.70 23.53 14.76
CA SER A 61 0.01 22.34 15.30
C SER A 61 -0.24 22.47 16.80
N LEU A 62 -1.46 22.14 17.23
CA LEU A 62 -1.94 22.20 18.62
C LEU A 62 -2.71 20.92 18.95
N GLY A 63 -2.75 20.54 20.22
CA GLY A 63 -3.39 19.31 20.71
C GLY A 63 -2.43 18.44 21.52
N ALA A 64 -2.93 17.70 22.51
CA ALA A 64 -2.13 16.85 23.39
C ALA A 64 -1.75 15.52 22.73
N ASN A 65 -2.61 15.00 21.84
CA ASN A 65 -2.45 13.73 21.17
C ASN A 65 -2.36 13.90 19.65
N SER A 66 -1.76 12.91 18.98
CA SER A 66 -1.70 12.84 17.52
C SER A 66 -1.72 11.41 17.01
N THR A 67 -2.20 11.25 15.78
CA THR A 67 -2.07 10.02 15.01
C THR A 67 -2.02 10.35 13.51
N TRP A 68 -1.56 9.41 12.69
CA TRP A 68 -1.88 9.43 11.27
C TRP A 68 -3.17 8.65 11.03
N ILE A 69 -3.87 9.00 9.96
CA ILE A 69 -5.08 8.32 9.52
C ILE A 69 -4.94 8.02 8.03
N ILE A 70 -5.26 6.80 7.64
CA ILE A 70 -5.41 6.41 6.24
C ILE A 70 -6.89 6.10 6.02
N THR A 71 -7.51 6.75 5.04
CA THR A 71 -8.92 6.52 4.68
C THR A 71 -9.07 6.06 3.25
N ASP A 72 -10.22 5.48 2.90
CA ASP A 72 -10.66 5.43 1.50
C ASP A 72 -11.06 6.82 0.99
N ASP A 73 -11.52 6.90 -0.26
CA ASP A 73 -11.99 8.14 -0.88
C ASP A 73 -13.37 8.60 -0.40
N GLN A 74 -14.11 7.79 0.38
CA GLN A 74 -15.32 8.19 1.09
C GLN A 74 -15.05 8.62 2.54
N GLY A 75 -13.80 8.52 3.01
CA GLY A 75 -13.38 8.92 4.35
C GLY A 75 -13.50 7.81 5.40
N ASN A 76 -13.78 6.55 5.04
CA ASN A 76 -13.78 5.46 6.00
C ASN A 76 -12.34 5.11 6.40
N ILE A 77 -12.09 4.92 7.69
CA ILE A 77 -10.77 4.71 8.26
C ILE A 77 -10.31 3.27 7.95
N LEU A 78 -9.25 3.18 7.15
CA LEU A 78 -8.56 1.95 6.78
C LEU A 78 -7.34 1.67 7.66
N GLY A 79 -6.79 2.69 8.32
CA GLY A 79 -5.61 2.56 9.17
C GLY A 79 -5.42 3.75 10.11
N LEU A 80 -4.80 3.48 11.26
CA LEU A 80 -4.42 4.49 12.26
C LEU A 80 -2.92 4.38 12.61
N PRO A 81 -1.99 4.68 11.69
CA PRO A 81 -0.56 4.55 11.97
C PRO A 81 -0.13 5.54 13.07
N PRO A 82 0.60 5.09 14.10
CA PRO A 82 0.96 5.96 15.23
C PRO A 82 2.05 6.99 14.90
N THR A 83 2.83 6.75 13.83
CA THR A 83 3.97 7.58 13.44
C THR A 83 4.07 7.68 11.92
N LEU A 84 4.81 8.68 11.43
CA LEU A 84 5.06 8.81 9.99
C LEU A 84 5.82 7.58 9.44
N THR A 85 6.81 7.08 10.17
CA THR A 85 7.52 5.84 9.79
C THR A 85 6.57 4.65 9.66
N ALA A 86 5.51 4.58 10.48
CA ALA A 86 4.49 3.55 10.33
C ALA A 86 3.64 3.75 9.07
N VAL A 87 3.36 5.00 8.65
CA VAL A 87 2.72 5.29 7.35
C VAL A 87 3.63 4.85 6.19
N GLU A 88 4.90 5.22 6.22
CA GLU A 88 5.89 4.84 5.20
C GLU A 88 6.19 3.34 5.18
N GLY A 89 5.78 2.59 6.22
CA GLY A 89 5.84 1.13 6.27
C GLY A 89 4.56 0.41 5.82
N VAL A 90 3.50 1.14 5.44
CA VAL A 90 2.28 0.54 4.88
C VAL A 90 2.56 0.12 3.44
N ASN A 91 2.36 -1.17 3.13
CA ASN A 91 2.32 -1.65 1.75
C ASN A 91 0.94 -1.33 1.15
N PHE A 92 0.91 -0.45 0.14
CA PHE A 92 -0.32 -0.01 -0.52
C PHE A 92 -0.82 -0.99 -1.60
N ASP A 93 0.03 -1.87 -2.12
CA ASP A 93 -0.33 -2.92 -3.08
C ASP A 93 -1.34 -3.91 -2.47
N GLY A 94 -1.07 -4.38 -1.24
CA GLY A 94 -1.89 -5.38 -0.54
C GLY A 94 -3.33 -4.95 -0.20
N ALA A 95 -3.69 -3.68 -0.40
CA ALA A 95 -5.03 -3.16 -0.15
C ALA A 95 -5.91 -3.09 -1.43
N GLY A 96 -5.42 -3.60 -2.57
CA GLY A 96 -6.13 -3.65 -3.84
C GLY A 96 -6.24 -2.29 -4.55
N PRO A 97 -6.82 -2.25 -5.77
CA PRO A 97 -6.90 -1.02 -6.55
C PRO A 97 -7.92 -0.04 -5.96
N GLY A 98 -7.72 1.24 -6.24
CA GLY A 98 -8.56 2.34 -5.80
C GLY A 98 -7.77 3.47 -5.16
N VAL A 99 -8.48 4.41 -4.55
CA VAL A 99 -7.88 5.61 -3.97
C VAL A 99 -7.92 5.55 -2.45
N CYS A 100 -6.85 5.98 -1.81
CA CYS A 100 -6.84 6.24 -0.38
C CYS A 100 -6.19 7.59 -0.09
N LEU A 101 -6.44 8.09 1.12
CA LEU A 101 -6.04 9.42 1.56
C LEU A 101 -5.26 9.28 2.87
N ILE A 102 -4.07 9.88 2.92
CA ILE A 102 -3.24 9.97 4.12
C ILE A 102 -3.49 11.32 4.78
N TRP A 103 -3.69 11.31 6.09
CA TRP A 103 -3.95 12.49 6.91
C TRP A 103 -3.08 12.47 8.17
N TYR A 104 -2.81 13.66 8.71
CA TYR A 104 -2.33 13.82 10.08
C TYR A 104 -3.43 14.40 10.95
N ALA A 105 -3.56 13.89 12.18
CA ALA A 105 -4.60 14.28 13.11
C ALA A 105 -4.01 14.76 14.44
N ARG A 106 -4.66 15.78 15.02
CA ARG A 106 -4.41 16.23 16.40
C ARG A 106 -5.71 16.28 17.18
N TYR A 107 -5.65 15.99 18.47
CA TYR A 107 -6.83 16.05 19.34
C TYR A 107 -6.49 16.21 20.82
N ASN A 108 -7.46 16.66 21.60
CA ASN A 108 -7.39 16.78 23.05
C ASN A 108 -8.46 15.91 23.73
N GLY A 109 -8.11 15.36 24.90
CA GLY A 109 -9.04 14.54 25.67
C GLY A 109 -9.56 13.33 24.89
N THR A 110 -10.83 13.01 25.10
CA THR A 110 -11.51 11.90 24.43
C THR A 110 -12.17 12.37 23.15
N VAL A 111 -11.95 11.62 22.06
CA VAL A 111 -12.65 11.76 20.79
C VAL A 111 -13.50 10.51 20.52
N THR A 112 -14.61 10.64 19.80
CA THR A 112 -15.49 9.53 19.42
C THR A 112 -15.46 9.35 17.90
N GLY A 113 -15.34 8.10 17.43
CA GLY A 113 -15.29 7.76 16.00
C GLY A 113 -13.89 7.63 15.40
N LEU A 114 -12.82 7.88 16.17
CA LEU A 114 -11.43 7.65 15.73
C LEU A 114 -11.05 6.16 15.91
N GLU A 115 -11.64 5.30 15.10
CA GLU A 115 -11.39 3.85 15.12
C GLU A 115 -11.58 3.24 13.72
N MET A 116 -11.02 2.05 13.51
CA MET A 116 -11.07 1.34 12.23
C MET A 116 -12.52 1.13 11.75
N GLY A 117 -12.78 1.40 10.47
CA GLY A 117 -14.10 1.22 9.84
C GLY A 117 -15.10 2.35 10.09
N MET A 118 -14.79 3.31 10.96
CA MET A 118 -15.60 4.53 11.13
C MET A 118 -15.24 5.59 10.08
N ASN A 119 -16.09 6.60 9.89
CA ASN A 119 -15.82 7.68 8.94
C ASN A 119 -15.07 8.84 9.62
N ALA A 120 -13.97 9.27 9.03
CA ALA A 120 -13.14 10.36 9.55
C ALA A 120 -13.86 11.73 9.58
N ASN A 121 -14.91 11.89 8.76
CA ASN A 121 -15.76 13.09 8.78
C ASN A 121 -16.76 13.11 9.95
N ASP A 122 -17.00 11.96 10.58
CA ASP A 122 -17.94 11.80 11.70
C ASP A 122 -17.25 11.84 13.08
N ILE A 123 -15.94 12.11 13.11
CA ILE A 123 -15.20 12.20 14.36
C ILE A 123 -15.67 13.42 15.17
N THR A 124 -15.99 13.19 16.44
CA THR A 124 -16.47 14.24 17.36
C THR A 124 -15.55 14.40 18.56
N GLY A 125 -15.52 15.62 19.11
CA GLY A 125 -14.60 16.03 20.17
C GLY A 125 -13.72 17.19 19.70
N ASP A 126 -12.69 17.52 20.49
CA ASP A 126 -11.68 18.49 20.09
C ASP A 126 -10.63 17.81 19.20
N PHE A 127 -10.89 17.81 17.90
CA PHE A 127 -10.17 17.06 16.88
C PHE A 127 -9.98 17.89 15.62
N ASN A 128 -8.83 17.73 14.97
CA ASN A 128 -8.55 18.36 13.68
C ASN A 128 -7.74 17.44 12.76
N LEU A 129 -8.04 17.51 11.46
CA LEU A 129 -7.31 16.87 10.37
C LEU A 129 -6.51 17.90 9.57
N SER A 130 -5.34 17.49 9.09
CA SER A 130 -4.57 18.25 8.10
C SER A 130 -5.26 18.24 6.73
N ASN A 131 -4.65 18.87 5.73
CA ASN A 131 -4.91 18.48 4.34
C ASN A 131 -4.59 16.99 4.13
N SER A 132 -5.16 16.36 3.10
CA SER A 132 -4.81 14.99 2.70
C SER A 132 -3.65 14.94 1.70
N ILE A 133 -3.03 13.78 1.64
CA ILE A 133 -2.20 13.33 0.51
C ILE A 133 -2.92 12.15 -0.16
N THR A 134 -3.11 12.22 -1.48
CA THR A 134 -3.74 11.15 -2.25
C THR A 134 -2.73 10.07 -2.62
N VAL A 135 -3.14 8.81 -2.45
CA VAL A 135 -2.46 7.64 -3.01
C VAL A 135 -3.44 6.94 -3.95
N THR A 136 -3.06 6.85 -5.22
CA THR A 136 -3.82 6.15 -6.26
C THR A 136 -3.18 4.79 -6.53
N ARG A 137 -3.96 3.72 -6.42
CA ARG A 137 -3.52 2.34 -6.70
C ARG A 137 -4.21 1.86 -7.96
N ASN A 138 -3.49 1.75 -9.05
CA ASN A 138 -4.03 1.34 -10.33
C ASN A 138 -4.16 -0.16 -10.39
N GLN A 139 -5.23 -0.64 -11.02
CA GLN A 139 -5.28 -2.01 -11.46
C GLN A 139 -4.55 -2.11 -12.79
N VAL A 140 -3.51 -2.95 -12.86
CA VAL A 140 -2.72 -3.21 -14.07
C VAL A 140 -2.83 -4.68 -14.46
N VAL A 141 -2.53 -5.00 -15.72
CA VAL A 141 -2.36 -6.40 -16.11
C VAL A 141 -1.17 -6.98 -15.36
N ASN A 142 -1.38 -8.14 -14.76
CA ASN A 142 -0.38 -8.85 -13.97
C ASN A 142 -0.63 -10.35 -14.09
N ALA A 143 0.40 -11.11 -14.42
CA ALA A 143 0.33 -12.55 -14.63
C ALA A 143 0.38 -13.35 -13.33
N GLY A 144 0.69 -12.73 -12.20
CA GLY A 144 1.00 -13.41 -10.96
C GLY A 144 2.35 -14.12 -11.04
N SER A 145 2.56 -15.08 -10.14
CA SER A 145 3.84 -15.78 -10.04
C SER A 145 3.69 -17.29 -10.09
N LEU A 146 4.69 -17.95 -10.68
CA LEU A 146 4.78 -19.39 -10.76
C LEU A 146 5.73 -19.94 -9.71
N SER A 147 5.35 -21.06 -9.10
CA SER A 147 6.25 -21.90 -8.31
C SER A 147 6.25 -23.35 -8.80
N GLY A 148 7.32 -24.07 -8.46
CA GLY A 148 7.62 -25.40 -8.99
C GLY A 148 8.96 -25.42 -9.72
N GLY A 149 9.39 -26.61 -10.16
CA GLY A 149 10.69 -26.81 -10.78
C GLY A 149 11.88 -26.34 -9.92
N PRO A 150 13.06 -26.04 -10.53
CA PRO A 150 13.37 -26.35 -11.92
C PRO A 150 13.29 -27.86 -12.20
N PHE A 151 13.08 -28.23 -13.45
CA PHE A 151 13.03 -29.63 -13.89
C PHE A 151 14.29 -29.98 -14.65
N GLU A 152 14.76 -31.21 -14.48
CA GLU A 152 15.89 -31.78 -15.21
C GLU A 152 15.51 -33.14 -15.80
N PHE A 153 15.72 -33.28 -17.11
CA PHE A 153 15.42 -34.48 -17.89
C PHE A 153 16.63 -34.89 -18.74
N THR A 154 16.65 -36.14 -19.19
CA THR A 154 17.66 -36.67 -20.11
C THR A 154 16.96 -37.07 -21.39
N VAL A 155 17.45 -36.61 -22.54
CA VAL A 155 16.86 -36.95 -23.83
C VAL A 155 17.25 -38.38 -24.21
N ASP A 156 16.42 -39.34 -23.83
CA ASP A 156 16.68 -40.78 -23.98
C ASP A 156 15.60 -41.53 -24.79
N GLY A 157 14.59 -40.81 -25.29
CA GLY A 157 13.47 -41.38 -26.04
C GLY A 157 12.31 -41.85 -25.17
N ALA A 158 12.40 -41.72 -23.84
CA ALA A 158 11.27 -41.87 -22.93
C ALA A 158 10.53 -40.54 -22.77
N ALA A 159 9.22 -40.60 -22.55
CA ALA A 159 8.43 -39.38 -22.41
C ALA A 159 8.70 -38.69 -21.06
N ASP A 160 9.03 -37.40 -21.11
CA ASP A 160 9.36 -36.56 -19.97
C ASP A 160 8.30 -35.48 -19.76
N PHE A 161 7.61 -35.53 -18.61
CA PHE A 161 6.51 -34.61 -18.27
C PHE A 161 6.82 -33.83 -17.00
N VAL A 162 6.55 -32.52 -17.03
CA VAL A 162 6.59 -31.69 -15.82
C VAL A 162 5.35 -31.93 -14.97
N SER A 163 5.46 -31.73 -13.65
CA SER A 163 4.31 -31.76 -12.75
C SER A 163 4.55 -30.89 -11.51
N GLY A 164 3.47 -30.45 -10.87
CA GLY A 164 3.54 -29.72 -9.59
C GLY A 164 3.92 -28.25 -9.74
N ILE A 165 3.69 -27.67 -10.93
CA ILE A 165 3.70 -26.22 -11.11
C ILE A 165 2.43 -25.66 -10.48
N THR A 166 2.55 -24.55 -9.76
CA THR A 166 1.41 -23.83 -9.19
C THR A 166 1.49 -22.36 -9.57
N LEU A 167 0.33 -21.73 -9.76
CA LEU A 167 0.17 -20.31 -10.02
C LEU A 167 -0.35 -19.64 -8.74
N ASP A 168 0.35 -18.62 -8.26
CA ASP A 168 -0.19 -17.64 -7.32
C ASP A 168 -0.87 -16.53 -8.13
N ASP A 169 -2.19 -16.51 -8.08
CA ASP A 169 -3.05 -15.56 -8.78
C ASP A 169 -3.63 -14.47 -7.87
N THR A 170 -3.07 -14.30 -6.66
CA THR A 170 -3.56 -13.34 -5.65
C THR A 170 -3.64 -11.90 -6.21
N PHE A 171 -2.64 -11.51 -7.01
CA PHE A 171 -2.56 -10.21 -7.67
C PHE A 171 -2.72 -10.30 -9.19
N ALA A 172 -3.07 -11.47 -9.73
CA ALA A 172 -3.19 -11.64 -11.17
C ALA A 172 -4.44 -10.93 -11.71
N PHE A 173 -4.25 -10.11 -12.72
CA PHE A 173 -5.33 -9.38 -13.39
C PHE A 173 -5.11 -9.35 -14.90
N GLY A 174 -6.22 -9.44 -15.64
CA GLY A 174 -6.25 -9.46 -17.10
C GLY A 174 -7.42 -10.31 -17.60
N GLU A 175 -8.12 -9.81 -18.61
CA GLU A 175 -9.30 -10.44 -19.22
C GLU A 175 -8.99 -11.82 -19.78
N ASN A 176 -7.81 -11.96 -20.39
CA ASN A 176 -7.36 -13.17 -21.04
C ASN A 176 -6.11 -13.72 -20.36
N SER A 177 -5.87 -15.02 -20.53
CA SER A 177 -4.68 -15.68 -20.03
C SER A 177 -4.22 -16.81 -20.94
N THR A 178 -2.93 -17.10 -20.95
CA THR A 178 -2.38 -18.29 -21.62
C THR A 178 -1.12 -18.78 -20.93
N TRP A 179 -0.78 -20.05 -21.09
CA TRP A 179 0.56 -20.52 -20.81
C TRP A 179 1.43 -20.31 -22.04
N ILE A 180 2.72 -20.06 -21.83
CA ILE A 180 3.72 -19.90 -22.87
C ILE A 180 4.88 -20.83 -22.56
N ILE A 181 5.34 -21.59 -23.56
CA ILE A 181 6.59 -22.33 -23.47
C ILE A 181 7.55 -21.70 -24.48
N THR A 182 8.71 -21.27 -24.02
CA THR A 182 9.76 -20.70 -24.87
C THR A 182 11.03 -21.54 -24.83
N ASP A 183 11.94 -21.27 -25.77
CA ASP A 183 13.36 -21.60 -25.59
C ASP A 183 14.03 -20.64 -24.56
N ASP A 184 15.35 -20.78 -24.39
CA ASP A 184 16.15 -19.94 -23.48
C ASP A 184 16.42 -18.51 -24.00
N THR A 185 16.08 -18.22 -25.25
CA THR A 185 16.15 -16.89 -25.85
C THR A 185 14.80 -16.16 -25.86
N GLY A 186 13.74 -16.84 -25.41
CA GLY A 186 12.38 -16.32 -25.36
C GLY A 186 11.56 -16.57 -26.63
N THR A 187 12.04 -17.36 -27.59
CA THR A 187 11.24 -17.74 -28.77
C THR A 187 10.10 -18.66 -28.34
N ILE A 188 8.86 -18.30 -28.66
CA ILE A 188 7.66 -19.06 -28.32
C ILE A 188 7.64 -20.37 -29.11
N LEU A 189 7.69 -21.49 -28.39
CA LEU A 189 7.59 -22.84 -28.93
C LEU A 189 6.15 -23.34 -28.92
N GLY A 190 5.37 -22.95 -27.89
CA GLY A 190 3.98 -23.37 -27.76
C GLY A 190 3.16 -22.47 -26.83
N LEU A 191 1.85 -22.52 -27.02
CA LEU A 191 0.85 -21.77 -26.24
C LEU A 191 -0.20 -22.73 -25.64
N PRO A 192 0.15 -23.53 -24.61
CA PRO A 192 -0.81 -24.45 -24.01
C PRO A 192 -1.99 -23.68 -23.37
N PRO A 193 -3.24 -24.13 -23.59
CA PRO A 193 -4.41 -23.41 -23.09
C PRO A 193 -4.62 -23.56 -21.58
N THR A 194 -4.01 -24.56 -20.95
CA THR A 194 -4.18 -24.87 -19.52
C THR A 194 -2.90 -25.44 -18.94
N LEU A 195 -2.77 -25.41 -17.61
CA LEU A 195 -1.66 -26.04 -16.91
C LEU A 195 -1.62 -27.55 -17.18
N THR A 196 -2.76 -28.24 -17.22
CA THR A 196 -2.82 -29.66 -17.59
C THR A 196 -2.26 -29.91 -19.00
N ALA A 197 -2.47 -28.98 -19.93
CA ALA A 197 -1.87 -29.08 -21.26
C ALA A 197 -0.35 -28.87 -21.22
N VAL A 198 0.17 -27.98 -20.34
CA VAL A 198 1.61 -27.84 -20.07
C VAL A 198 2.19 -29.14 -19.51
N GLU A 199 1.56 -29.71 -18.48
CA GLU A 199 1.98 -30.98 -17.85
C GLU A 199 1.86 -32.18 -18.79
N GLY A 200 1.07 -32.06 -19.87
CA GLY A 200 0.99 -33.05 -20.94
C GLY A 200 2.04 -32.89 -22.06
N VAL A 201 2.88 -31.85 -22.03
CA VAL A 201 3.96 -31.68 -23.00
C VAL A 201 5.09 -32.66 -22.71
N ASN A 202 5.44 -33.48 -23.71
CA ASN A 202 6.62 -34.32 -23.66
C ASN A 202 7.87 -33.49 -24.01
N PHE A 203 8.75 -33.27 -23.04
CA PHE A 203 9.95 -32.47 -23.22
C PHE A 203 11.10 -33.22 -23.92
N ASP A 204 11.05 -34.55 -24.00
CA ASP A 204 12.02 -35.38 -24.74
C ASP A 204 11.95 -35.10 -26.26
N ASP A 205 10.75 -34.84 -26.79
CA ASP A 205 10.50 -34.62 -28.23
C ASP A 205 11.21 -33.37 -28.80
N ALA A 206 11.60 -32.43 -27.94
CA ALA A 206 12.18 -31.15 -28.33
C ALA A 206 13.73 -31.14 -28.30
N GLY A 207 14.37 -32.29 -28.03
CA GLY A 207 15.83 -32.46 -28.01
C GLY A 207 16.55 -31.75 -26.85
N PRO A 208 17.89 -31.88 -26.76
CA PRO A 208 18.67 -31.28 -25.67
C PRO A 208 18.61 -29.75 -25.71
N GLY A 209 18.62 -29.14 -24.53
CA GLY A 209 18.57 -27.69 -24.37
C GLY A 209 17.63 -27.26 -23.24
N VAL A 210 17.28 -25.98 -23.23
CA VAL A 210 16.51 -25.37 -22.15
C VAL A 210 15.18 -24.86 -22.68
N CYS A 211 14.12 -25.11 -21.93
CA CYS A 211 12.82 -24.47 -22.13
C CYS A 211 12.43 -23.70 -20.87
N LEU A 212 11.62 -22.67 -21.07
CA LEU A 212 11.06 -21.86 -20.00
C LEU A 212 9.53 -21.92 -20.12
N ILE A 213 8.87 -22.20 -19.00
CA ILE A 213 7.41 -22.20 -18.87
C ILE A 213 7.01 -20.91 -18.18
N TRP A 214 6.01 -20.25 -18.76
CA TRP A 214 5.49 -18.97 -18.28
C TRP A 214 3.98 -19.01 -18.25
N TYR A 215 3.40 -18.09 -17.47
CA TYR A 215 2.01 -17.75 -17.53
C TYR A 215 1.87 -16.28 -17.89
N ALA A 216 0.86 -15.95 -18.69
CA ALA A 216 0.66 -14.60 -19.18
C ALA A 216 -0.79 -14.15 -18.99
N ARG A 217 -0.96 -12.87 -18.75
CA ARG A 217 -2.26 -12.17 -18.69
C ARG A 217 -2.24 -11.00 -19.65
N TYR A 218 -3.40 -10.67 -20.22
CA TYR A 218 -3.54 -9.54 -21.13
C TYR A 218 -4.99 -9.10 -21.30
N ASN A 219 -5.17 -7.85 -21.73
CA ASN A 219 -6.47 -7.29 -22.08
C ASN A 219 -6.59 -7.07 -23.59
N GLY A 220 -7.79 -7.27 -24.13
CA GLY A 220 -8.04 -7.09 -25.56
C GLY A 220 -7.12 -7.91 -26.47
N MET A 221 -6.63 -7.27 -27.53
CA MET A 221 -5.75 -7.90 -28.52
C MET A 221 -4.29 -7.51 -28.25
N VAL A 222 -3.40 -8.50 -28.31
CA VAL A 222 -1.94 -8.31 -28.19
C VAL A 222 -1.24 -8.70 -29.49
N THR A 223 -0.09 -8.08 -29.75
CA THR A 223 0.73 -8.38 -30.95
C THR A 223 1.96 -9.19 -30.54
N GLY A 224 2.25 -10.27 -31.26
CA GLY A 224 3.44 -11.11 -31.04
C GLY A 224 3.20 -12.35 -30.17
N LEU A 225 1.99 -12.60 -29.70
CA LEU A 225 1.62 -13.81 -28.94
C LEU A 225 1.30 -14.97 -29.90
N GLU A 226 2.31 -15.48 -30.60
CA GLU A 226 2.20 -16.63 -31.50
C GLU A 226 3.54 -17.39 -31.61
N THR A 227 3.48 -18.68 -31.99
CA THR A 227 4.68 -19.53 -32.11
C THR A 227 5.69 -18.92 -33.09
N GLY A 228 6.98 -18.94 -32.71
CA GLY A 228 8.09 -18.38 -33.47
C GLY A 228 8.39 -16.92 -33.18
N MET A 229 7.51 -16.20 -32.48
CA MET A 229 7.77 -14.83 -32.01
C MET A 229 8.51 -14.84 -30.67
N ASN A 230 9.04 -13.69 -30.25
CA ASN A 230 9.74 -13.58 -28.96
C ASN A 230 8.76 -13.11 -27.85
N ALA A 231 8.66 -13.87 -26.77
CA ALA A 231 7.76 -13.58 -25.64
C ALA A 231 8.11 -12.25 -24.93
N ASN A 232 9.38 -11.83 -24.97
CA ASN A 232 9.81 -10.54 -24.41
C ASN A 232 9.51 -9.34 -25.32
N ALA A 233 8.99 -9.59 -26.53
CA ALA A 233 8.64 -8.57 -27.51
C ALA A 233 7.13 -8.48 -27.77
N ILE A 234 6.32 -9.12 -26.92
CA ILE A 234 4.87 -8.97 -26.95
C ILE A 234 4.53 -7.54 -26.54
N MET A 235 3.61 -6.92 -27.29
CA MET A 235 3.22 -5.52 -27.11
C MET A 235 1.77 -5.42 -26.63
N GLU A 236 1.37 -4.19 -26.26
CA GLU A 236 0.07 -3.80 -25.70
C GLU A 236 -0.06 -4.14 -24.20
N ASP A 237 -1.29 -4.27 -23.69
CA ASP A 237 -1.60 -4.49 -22.28
C ASP A 237 -1.42 -5.98 -21.92
N PHE A 238 -0.17 -6.34 -21.64
CA PHE A 238 0.30 -7.71 -21.45
C PHE A 238 1.30 -7.78 -20.29
N ASP A 239 1.22 -8.84 -19.51
CA ASP A 239 2.22 -9.19 -18.50
C ASP A 239 2.60 -10.68 -18.55
N LEU A 240 3.84 -10.97 -18.15
CA LEU A 240 4.44 -12.29 -18.14
C LEU A 240 4.98 -12.61 -16.75
N SER A 241 4.60 -13.76 -16.21
CA SER A 241 5.07 -14.22 -14.90
C SER A 241 6.59 -14.42 -14.88
N ASN A 242 7.15 -14.73 -13.71
CA ASN A 242 8.45 -15.40 -13.68
C ASN A 242 8.40 -16.74 -14.45
N SER A 243 9.56 -17.22 -14.94
CA SER A 243 9.66 -18.52 -15.62
C SER A 243 9.91 -19.68 -14.66
N VAL A 244 9.40 -20.85 -15.02
CA VAL A 244 9.87 -22.16 -14.51
C VAL A 244 10.77 -22.81 -15.55
N ARG A 245 11.99 -23.19 -15.15
CA ARG A 245 13.01 -23.74 -16.06
C ARG A 245 12.91 -25.26 -16.22
N VAL A 246 13.03 -25.74 -17.44
CA VAL A 246 13.22 -27.16 -17.79
C VAL A 246 14.55 -27.32 -18.53
N THR A 247 15.46 -28.12 -17.99
CA THR A 247 16.74 -28.46 -18.63
C THR A 247 16.69 -29.89 -19.15
N ARG A 248 17.02 -30.09 -20.42
CA ARG A 248 17.05 -31.39 -21.10
C ARG A 248 18.50 -31.67 -21.52
N ASN A 249 19.09 -32.73 -20.98
CA ASN A 249 20.50 -33.09 -21.19
C ASN A 249 20.67 -34.21 -22.21
#